data_AF-A0A9J5X0I9-F1
#
_entry.id   AF-A0A9J5X0I9-F1
#
_cell.length_a   1.000
_cell.length_b   1.000
_cell.length_c   1.000
_cell.angle_alpha   90.00
_cell.angle_beta   90.00
_cell.angle_gamma   90.00
#
_symmetry.space_group_name_H-M   'P 1'
#
loop_
_entity.id
_entity.type
_entity.pdbx_description
1 polymer ?
#
loop_
_entity_poly.entity_id
_entity_poly.type
_entity_poly.pdbx_seq_one_letter_code
_entity_poly.pdbx_strand_id
1 'polypeptide(L)' 'MSQNSVNIEEANICKCGDYCLLKTSRTLLNPSRQFFGCKASKENGACGYFRWIDSSLENADE' A
#
# COMPACT_ATOMS: atom_id res chain seq x y z
N MET A 1 14.66 -16.65 11.84
CA MET A 1 14.74 -15.79 10.65
C MET A 1 13.30 -15.43 10.29
N SER A 2 12.83 -14.30 10.83
CA SER A 2 11.42 -13.96 10.90
C SER A 2 10.88 -13.72 9.49
N GLN A 3 10.00 -14.62 9.04
CA GLN A 3 9.16 -14.39 7.88
C GLN A 3 8.10 -13.36 8.29
N ASN A 4 8.48 -12.08 8.35
CA ASN A 4 7.51 -10.99 8.35
C ASN A 4 7.06 -10.81 6.91
N SER A 5 6.27 -11.78 6.46
CA SER A 5 5.40 -11.64 5.31
C SER A 5 4.48 -10.49 5.66
N VAL A 6 4.80 -9.28 5.18
CA VAL A 6 3.82 -8.20 5.06
C VAL A 6 2.55 -8.88 4.58
N ASN A 7 1.47 -8.79 5.34
CA ASN A 7 0.22 -9.44 4.99
C ASN A 7 -0.37 -8.65 3.79
N ILE A 8 0.26 -8.81 2.63
CA ILE A 8 -0.10 -8.21 1.34
C ILE A 8 -1.52 -8.64 0.95
N GLU A 9 -2.00 -9.73 1.58
CA GLU A 9 -3.35 -10.24 1.48
C GLU A 9 -4.41 -9.44 2.26
N GLU A 10 -4.04 -8.51 3.16
CA GLU A 10 -4.95 -7.42 3.55
C GLU A 10 -5.01 -6.39 2.41
N ALA A 11 -5.50 -6.89 1.28
CA ALA A 11 -5.75 -6.18 0.06
C ALA A 11 -6.82 -5.12 0.36
N ASN A 12 -6.35 -3.92 0.62
CA ASN A 12 -7.23 -2.81 0.91
C ASN A 12 -8.11 -2.51 -0.30
N ILE A 13 -9.42 -2.46 -0.10
CA ILE A 13 -10.37 -2.12 -1.16
C ILE A 13 -10.34 -0.60 -1.36
N CYS A 14 -10.11 -0.15 -2.59
CA CYS A 14 -10.17 1.26 -2.94
C CYS A 14 -11.63 1.74 -3.08
N LYS A 15 -11.83 3.05 -3.29
CA LYS A 15 -13.18 3.62 -3.49
C LYS A 15 -13.90 3.11 -4.76
N CYS A 16 -13.20 2.41 -5.65
CA CYS A 16 -13.81 1.74 -6.81
C CYS A 16 -14.44 0.39 -6.45
N GLY A 17 -14.27 -0.11 -5.22
CA GLY A 17 -14.69 -1.46 -4.82
C GLY A 17 -13.71 -2.58 -5.20
N ASP A 18 -12.56 -2.21 -5.78
CA ASP A 18 -11.51 -3.14 -6.20
C ASP A 18 -10.36 -3.22 -5.20
N TYR A 19 -9.69 -4.38 -5.16
CA TYR A 19 -8.43 -4.56 -4.46
C TYR A 19 -7.33 -3.59 -4.93
N CYS A 20 -6.62 -3.00 -3.97
CA CYS A 20 -5.46 -2.15 -4.23
C CYS A 20 -4.24 -2.97 -4.61
N LEU A 21 -3.33 -2.32 -5.34
CA LEU A 21 -2.01 -2.84 -5.64
C LEU A 21 -0.98 -2.26 -4.69
N LEU A 22 -0.02 -3.09 -4.31
CA LEU A 22 1.21 -2.66 -3.66
C LEU A 22 2.10 -1.95 -4.67
N LYS A 23 2.50 -0.71 -4.34
CA LYS A 23 3.34 0.14 -5.17
C LYS A 23 4.52 0.66 -4.36
N THR A 24 5.62 0.92 -5.03
CA THR A 24 6.83 1.52 -4.43
C THR A 24 6.95 2.97 -4.86
N SER A 25 7.09 3.88 -3.89
CA SER A 25 7.31 5.30 -4.14
C SER A 25 8.68 5.53 -4.77
N ARG A 26 8.67 6.36 -5.82
CA ARG A 26 9.87 6.83 -6.54
C ARG A 26 10.12 8.32 -6.31
N THR A 27 9.41 8.92 -5.36
CA THR A 27 9.58 10.34 -5.03
C THR A 27 10.87 10.53 -4.23
N LEU A 28 11.54 11.67 -4.42
CA LEU A 28 12.77 12.00 -3.67
C LEU A 28 12.52 12.15 -2.17
N LEU A 29 11.30 12.56 -1.77
CA LEU A 29 10.94 12.74 -0.37
C LEU A 29 10.62 11.41 0.35
N ASN A 30 10.17 10.40 -0.39
CA ASN A 30 9.83 9.08 0.16
C ASN A 30 10.39 7.97 -0.76
N PRO A 31 11.71 7.89 -0.97
CA PRO A 31 12.29 6.91 -1.88
C PRO A 31 12.09 5.50 -1.34
N SER A 32 11.73 4.56 -2.21
CA SER A 32 11.61 3.13 -1.89
C SER A 32 10.55 2.74 -0.85
N ARG A 33 9.80 3.70 -0.27
CA ARG A 33 8.69 3.40 0.65
C ARG A 33 7.50 2.80 -0.10
N GLN A 34 6.88 1.77 0.45
CA GLN A 34 5.75 1.09 -0.18
C GLN A 34 4.40 1.66 0.26
N PHE A 35 3.41 1.61 -0.62
CA PHE A 35 2.05 2.07 -0.38
C PHE A 35 1.03 1.23 -1.16
N PHE A 36 -0.20 1.14 -0.66
CA PHE A 36 -1.35 0.63 -1.40
C PHE A 36 -1.99 1.74 -2.20
N GLY A 37 -2.29 1.46 -3.47
CA GLY A 37 -3.00 2.39 -4.34
C GLY A 37 -3.97 1.70 -5.29
N CYS A 38 -4.93 2.45 -5.82
CA CYS A 38 -5.87 1.94 -6.82
C CYS A 38 -5.12 1.29 -8.01
N LYS A 39 -5.66 0.17 -8.52
CA LYS A 39 -5.09 -0.54 -9.68
C LYS A 39 -5.12 0.30 -10.95
N ALA A 40 -6.15 1.14 -11.12
CA ALA A 40 -6.26 2.04 -12.25
C ALA A 40 -5.15 3.12 -12.20
N SER A 41 -4.70 3.53 -13.38
CA SER A 41 -3.81 4.70 -13.54
C SER A 41 -4.60 6.00 -13.39
N LYS A 42 -3.93 7.10 -13.04
CA LYS A 42 -4.58 8.42 -12.91
C LYS A 42 -5.36 8.82 -14.17
N GLU A 43 -4.79 8.55 -15.34
CA GLU A 43 -5.40 8.76 -16.66
C GLU A 43 -6.63 7.86 -16.93
N ASN A 44 -6.75 6.71 -16.25
CA ASN A 44 -7.83 5.73 -16.40
C ASN A 44 -8.85 5.81 -15.24
N GLY A 45 -8.99 6.98 -14.59
CA GLY A 45 -10.01 7.19 -13.57
C GLY A 45 -9.69 6.58 -12.20
N ALA A 46 -8.41 6.49 -11.82
CA ALA A 46 -8.05 6.09 -10.46
C ALA A 46 -8.77 6.96 -9.41
N CYS A 47 -9.41 6.34 -8.42
CA CYS A 47 -10.15 7.05 -7.37
C CYS A 47 -9.28 7.83 -6.36
N GLY A 48 -7.97 7.90 -6.59
CA GLY A 48 -7.02 8.57 -5.71
C GLY A 48 -6.77 7.86 -4.39
N TYR A 49 -7.24 6.63 -4.20
CA TYR A 49 -6.92 5.85 -3.00
C TYR A 49 -5.40 5.67 -2.87
N PHE A 50 -4.89 5.97 -1.67
CA PHE A 50 -3.48 5.93 -1.33
C PHE A 50 -3.33 5.68 0.18
N ARG A 51 -2.52 4.70 0.57
CA ARG A 51 -2.17 4.44 1.98
C ARG A 51 -0.72 3.96 2.08
N TRP A 52 0.10 4.65 2.88
CA TRP A 52 1.45 4.17 3.17
C TRP A 52 1.42 2.85 3.93
N ILE A 53 2.44 2.02 3.72
CA ILE A 53 2.73 0.92 4.61
C ILE A 53 3.67 1.47 5.67
N ASP A 54 3.19 1.48 6.91
CA ASP A 54 4.00 1.83 8.06
C ASP A 54 4.74 0.60 8.57
N SER A 55 6.01 0.77 8.90
CA SER A 55 6.85 -0.27 9.51
C SER A 55 6.45 -0.58 10.97
N SER A 56 5.55 0.21 11.56
CA SER A 56 5.13 0.10 12.96
C SER A 56 4.02 -0.93 13.23
N LEU A 57 3.70 -1.83 12.29
CA LEU A 57 3.04 -3.10 12.61
C LEU A 57 3.98 -4.07 13.39
N GLU A 58 5.10 -3.58 13.90
CA GLU A 58 6.06 -4.36 14.69
C GLU A 58 5.78 -4.39 16.21
N ASN A 59 4.85 -3.63 16.79
CA ASN A 59 4.56 -3.75 18.24
C ASN A 59 3.11 -3.35 18.58
N ALA A 60 2.15 -4.24 18.35
CA ALA A 60 0.82 -4.13 18.92
C ALA A 60 0.37 -5.48 19.49
N ASP A 61 1.16 -6.01 20.42
CA ASP A 61 0.69 -6.85 21.54
C ASP A 61 1.85 -6.93 22.56
N GLU A 62 1.71 -6.24 23.70
CA GLU A 62 2.35 -6.70 24.95
C GLU A 62 1.53 -7.86 25.50
#